data_AF-A0A953N1X9-F1
#
_entry.id   AF-A0A953N1X9-F1
#
_cell.length_a   1.000
_cell.length_b   1.000
_cell.length_c   1.000
_cell.angle_alpha   90.00
_cell.angle_beta   90.00
_cell.angle_gamma   90.00
#
_symmetry.space_group_name_H-M   'P 1'
#
loop_
_entity.id
_entity.type
_entity.pdbx_description
1 polymer ?
#
loop_
_entity_poly.entity_id
_entity_poly.type
_entity_poly.pdbx_seq_one_letter_code
_entity_poly.pdbx_strand_id
1 'polypeptide(L)'
;MKYTLSLLFLFSIQIGFSQEYDTVFIEKENIDSNNETYKIGNVYLFNYEIIERGQKFKLLNNKGIGINRVFELVPYMADTVKIDQIHLIVSPVEAADRTNENQTQISYFEAPFFNSFSSTGVVDNDQNVWIHPIRNGFFNALETCPFPFVKLPLKVGATWNDAMIIGEGWGDEKWGTWEGKLLLNYDYTITEKVTLETDIGPVVCYVVESTAESTIGLTKLKSYFSKEYGFVRLEYDLINDLKVNLWIVDFKTGMEFNDTRTFFRTKEYIKQ
;
A
#
# COMPACT_ATOMS: atom_id res chain seq x y z
N MET A 1 34.21 -12.11 -49.54
CA MET A 1 34.06 -12.71 -48.19
C MET A 1 34.17 -11.59 -47.15
N LYS A 2 33.04 -11.19 -46.56
CA LYS A 2 32.88 -10.51 -45.27
C LYS A 2 31.39 -10.25 -45.09
N TYR A 3 30.74 -11.15 -44.36
CA TYR A 3 29.35 -10.99 -43.94
C TYR A 3 29.31 -9.96 -42.81
N THR A 4 28.56 -8.89 -43.01
CA THR A 4 28.28 -7.90 -41.96
C THR A 4 27.24 -8.50 -41.02
N LEU A 5 27.64 -8.70 -39.77
CA LEU A 5 26.81 -9.27 -38.72
C LEU A 5 25.78 -8.22 -38.28
N SER A 6 24.50 -8.46 -38.58
CA SER A 6 23.39 -7.67 -38.03
C SER A 6 23.26 -7.97 -36.53
N LEU A 7 23.49 -6.97 -35.69
CA LEU A 7 23.17 -7.03 -34.27
C LEU A 7 21.63 -7.02 -34.11
N LEU A 8 21.05 -8.14 -33.71
CA LEU A 8 19.70 -8.18 -33.17
C LEU A 8 19.71 -7.48 -31.81
N PHE A 9 19.04 -6.34 -31.71
CA PHE A 9 18.62 -5.78 -30.43
C PHE A 9 17.53 -6.70 -29.84
N LEU A 10 17.91 -7.50 -28.84
CA LEU A 10 16.95 -8.14 -27.95
C LEU A 10 16.31 -7.03 -27.11
N PHE A 11 15.12 -6.60 -27.50
CA PHE A 11 14.21 -5.89 -26.61
C PHE A 11 13.88 -6.83 -25.45
N SER A 12 14.48 -6.58 -24.29
CA SER A 12 13.99 -7.12 -23.03
C SER A 12 12.64 -6.49 -22.75
N ILE A 13 11.57 -7.17 -23.17
CA ILE A 13 10.22 -6.87 -22.73
C ILE A 13 10.22 -7.12 -21.22
N GLN A 14 10.21 -6.04 -20.42
CA GLN A 14 9.81 -6.12 -19.03
C GLN A 14 8.32 -6.44 -19.03
N ILE A 15 7.99 -7.73 -19.05
CA ILE A 15 6.66 -8.20 -18.73
C ILE A 15 6.48 -7.83 -17.25
N GLY A 16 5.66 -6.81 -17.00
CA GLY A 16 5.25 -6.43 -15.65
C GLY A 16 4.40 -7.55 -15.10
N PHE A 17 5.03 -8.54 -14.47
CA PHE A 17 4.32 -9.42 -13.57
C PHE A 17 3.72 -8.55 -12.47
N SER A 18 2.43 -8.72 -12.19
CA SER A 18 1.82 -8.16 -11.00
C SER A 18 2.68 -8.59 -9.80
N GLN A 19 3.17 -7.63 -9.03
CA GLN A 19 3.96 -7.94 -7.84
C GLN A 19 3.03 -8.65 -6.87
N GLU A 20 3.27 -9.92 -6.63
CA GLU A 20 2.43 -10.74 -5.77
C GLU A 20 3.30 -11.61 -4.87
N TYR A 21 2.66 -12.05 -3.79
CA TYR A 21 3.20 -12.95 -2.80
C TYR A 21 2.82 -14.37 -3.17
N ASP A 22 3.78 -15.30 -3.10
CA ASP A 22 3.59 -16.70 -3.51
C ASP A 22 2.49 -17.38 -2.68
N THR A 23 2.28 -16.92 -1.45
CA THR A 23 1.34 -17.55 -0.51
C THR A 23 0.01 -16.80 -0.35
N VAL A 24 -0.19 -15.72 -1.10
CA VAL A 24 -1.49 -15.06 -1.22
C VAL A 24 -2.37 -15.89 -2.15
N PHE A 25 -3.54 -16.26 -1.66
CA PHE A 25 -4.56 -16.92 -2.46
C PHE A 25 -5.35 -15.87 -3.24
N ILE A 26 -5.06 -15.80 -4.55
CA ILE A 26 -5.76 -14.95 -5.52
C ILE A 26 -6.72 -15.81 -6.34
N GLU A 27 -8.02 -15.50 -6.28
CA GLU A 27 -9.02 -16.22 -7.05
C GLU A 27 -9.03 -15.80 -8.51
N LYS A 28 -9.41 -16.71 -9.38
CA LYS A 28 -9.50 -16.46 -10.83
C LYS A 28 -10.84 -15.85 -11.26
N GLU A 29 -11.84 -15.94 -10.39
CA GLU A 29 -13.23 -15.54 -10.63
C GLU A 29 -13.77 -14.87 -9.35
N ASN A 30 -14.88 -14.15 -9.45
CA ASN A 30 -15.58 -13.53 -8.30
C ASN A 30 -14.77 -12.50 -7.50
N ILE A 31 -13.76 -11.89 -8.13
CA ILE A 31 -12.76 -10.98 -7.53
C ILE A 31 -13.34 -9.96 -6.55
N ASP A 32 -14.45 -9.28 -6.88
CA ASP A 32 -15.03 -8.26 -6.01
C ASP A 32 -16.20 -8.78 -5.16
N SER A 33 -16.81 -9.91 -5.56
CA SER A 33 -18.08 -10.37 -4.97
C SER A 33 -17.89 -11.20 -3.71
N ASN A 34 -16.67 -11.65 -3.44
CA ASN A 34 -16.29 -12.41 -2.24
C ASN A 34 -15.54 -11.58 -1.19
N ASN A 35 -15.30 -10.29 -1.46
CA ASN A 35 -14.70 -9.38 -0.50
C ASN A 35 -15.54 -9.32 0.79
N GLU A 36 -14.94 -9.68 1.92
CA GLU A 36 -15.58 -9.55 3.23
C GLU A 36 -15.40 -8.15 3.82
N THR A 37 -14.28 -7.51 3.52
CA THR A 37 -13.74 -6.32 4.19
C THR A 37 -13.67 -5.10 3.26
N TYR A 38 -12.90 -5.18 2.19
CA TYR A 38 -12.67 -4.15 1.17
C TYR A 38 -13.72 -4.24 0.05
N LYS A 39 -14.97 -3.91 0.39
CA LYS A 39 -16.10 -3.96 -0.56
C LYS A 39 -16.16 -2.72 -1.45
N ILE A 40 -16.62 -2.89 -2.69
CA ILE A 40 -16.92 -1.78 -3.60
C ILE A 40 -17.81 -0.76 -2.88
N GLY A 41 -17.47 0.53 -3.01
CA GLY A 41 -18.19 1.60 -2.33
C GLY A 41 -17.62 1.97 -0.96
N ASN A 42 -16.65 1.22 -0.44
CA ASN A 42 -15.95 1.58 0.79
C ASN A 42 -14.92 2.69 0.55
N VAL A 43 -14.87 3.62 1.49
CA VAL A 43 -13.89 4.71 1.57
C VAL A 43 -13.29 4.72 2.97
N TYR A 44 -11.96 4.65 3.02
CA TYR A 44 -11.21 4.73 4.26
C TYR A 44 -10.41 6.03 4.22
N LEU A 45 -10.50 6.81 5.28
CA LEU A 45 -9.71 8.02 5.46
C LEU A 45 -8.62 7.73 6.48
N PHE A 46 -7.38 7.90 6.06
CA PHE A 46 -6.22 7.74 6.93
C PHE A 46 -5.59 9.10 7.22
N ASN A 47 -5.19 9.27 8.48
CA ASN A 47 -4.14 10.20 8.84
C ASN A 47 -2.81 9.44 8.91
N TYR A 48 -1.70 10.17 8.89
CA TYR A 48 -0.38 9.57 8.84
C TYR A 48 0.70 10.48 9.43
N GLU A 49 1.86 9.92 9.73
CA GLU A 49 3.07 10.67 10.01
C GLU A 49 4.29 9.95 9.46
N ILE A 50 5.29 10.74 9.06
CA ILE A 50 6.61 10.25 8.72
C ILE A 50 7.54 10.66 9.87
N ILE A 51 8.32 9.73 10.40
CA ILE A 51 9.27 10.01 11.47
C ILE A 51 10.68 9.79 10.94
N GLU A 52 11.49 10.84 10.89
CA GLU A 52 12.91 10.77 10.52
C GLU A 52 13.72 11.22 11.74
N ARG A 53 14.54 10.32 12.31
CA ARG A 53 15.40 10.62 13.48
C ARG A 53 14.62 11.21 14.67
N GLY A 54 13.42 10.69 14.92
CA GLY A 54 12.54 11.10 16.02
C GLY A 54 11.75 12.39 15.76
N GLN A 55 11.96 13.07 14.63
CA GLN A 55 11.18 14.24 14.23
C GLN A 55 10.02 13.83 13.33
N LYS A 56 8.85 14.44 13.55
CA LYS A 56 7.63 14.14 12.80
C LYS A 56 7.47 15.09 11.61
N PHE A 57 7.09 14.52 10.48
CA PHE A 57 6.90 15.20 9.21
C PHE A 57 5.58 14.80 8.54
N LYS A 58 5.16 15.68 7.64
CA LYS A 58 4.13 15.48 6.62
C LYS A 58 4.73 15.75 5.25
N LEU A 59 3.98 15.46 4.20
CA LEU A 59 4.39 15.76 2.82
C LEU A 59 3.85 17.13 2.39
N LEU A 60 4.71 17.99 1.87
CA LEU A 60 4.29 19.21 1.18
C LEU A 60 3.91 18.91 -0.28
N ASN A 61 4.65 18.02 -0.92
CA ASN A 61 4.33 17.46 -2.22
C ASN A 61 4.70 15.96 -2.25
N ASN A 62 3.99 15.20 -3.07
CA ASN A 62 4.22 13.77 -3.22
C ASN A 62 3.67 13.28 -4.57
N LYS A 63 4.53 12.74 -5.44
CA LYS A 63 4.13 12.23 -6.76
C LYS A 63 5.18 11.28 -7.35
N GLY A 64 4.77 10.54 -8.39
CA GLY A 64 5.62 9.64 -9.15
C GLY A 64 5.85 8.29 -8.48
N ILE A 65 6.02 7.25 -9.29
CA ILE A 65 6.33 5.89 -8.88
C ILE A 65 7.69 5.51 -9.48
N GLY A 66 8.46 4.71 -8.75
CA GLY A 66 9.79 4.30 -9.16
C GLY A 66 10.71 5.52 -9.32
N ILE A 67 11.59 5.45 -10.31
CA ILE A 67 12.61 6.48 -10.59
C ILE A 67 12.08 7.90 -10.81
N ASN A 68 10.78 8.08 -11.07
CA ASN A 68 10.17 9.38 -11.33
C ASN A 68 9.57 10.04 -10.07
N ARG A 69 9.84 9.48 -8.88
CA ARG A 69 9.33 9.99 -7.61
C ARG A 69 9.85 11.40 -7.30
N VAL A 70 8.98 12.23 -6.77
CA VAL A 70 9.28 13.56 -6.23
C VAL A 70 8.45 13.73 -4.96
N PHE A 71 9.10 14.11 -3.87
CA PHE A 71 8.45 14.41 -2.61
C PHE A 71 9.21 15.47 -1.83
N GLU A 72 8.53 16.13 -0.92
CA GLU A 72 9.12 17.11 -0.01
C GLU A 72 8.52 16.94 1.38
N LEU A 73 9.37 16.81 2.39
CA LEU A 73 8.96 16.70 3.78
C LEU A 73 8.86 18.09 4.40
N VAL A 74 7.85 18.27 5.24
CA VAL A 74 7.66 19.47 6.03
C VAL A 74 7.41 19.09 7.49
N PRO A 75 7.94 19.82 8.50
CA PRO A 75 7.69 19.51 9.89
C PRO A 75 6.19 19.40 10.18
N TYR A 76 5.80 18.43 11.02
CA TYR A 76 4.40 18.11 11.28
C TYR A 76 3.57 19.32 11.76
N MET A 77 4.17 20.17 12.60
CA MET A 77 3.54 21.36 13.17
C MET A 77 3.72 22.63 12.32
N ALA A 78 4.24 22.51 11.10
CA ALA A 78 4.41 23.67 10.23
C ALA A 78 3.07 24.28 9.83
N ASP A 79 3.01 25.61 9.89
CA ASP A 79 1.88 26.42 9.43
C ASP A 79 1.93 26.60 7.91
N THR A 80 1.71 25.50 7.20
CA THR A 80 1.63 25.46 5.74
C THR A 80 0.64 24.40 5.30
N VAL A 81 0.06 24.58 4.11
CA VAL A 81 -0.84 23.60 3.52
C VAL A 81 -0.02 22.40 3.10
N LYS A 82 -0.32 21.25 3.70
CA LYS A 82 0.40 19.98 3.52
C LYS A 82 -0.60 18.89 3.16
N ILE A 83 -0.09 17.78 2.65
CA ILE A 83 -0.89 16.57 2.46
C ILE A 83 -1.20 16.02 3.85
N ASP A 84 -2.45 16.20 4.29
CA ASP A 84 -2.84 15.86 5.65
C ASP A 84 -3.42 14.46 5.75
N GLN A 85 -4.16 14.01 4.74
CA GLN A 85 -4.91 12.77 4.76
C GLN A 85 -4.76 11.98 3.47
N ILE A 86 -5.00 10.67 3.58
CA ILE A 86 -4.95 9.73 2.47
C ILE A 86 -6.29 9.00 2.41
N HIS A 87 -6.98 9.11 1.28
CA HIS A 87 -8.19 8.35 1.02
C HIS A 87 -7.83 7.06 0.30
N LEU A 88 -8.26 5.92 0.82
CA LEU A 88 -8.31 4.65 0.09
C LEU A 88 -9.76 4.45 -0.36
N ILE A 89 -9.98 4.36 -1.67
CA ILE A 89 -11.28 4.14 -2.27
C ILE A 89 -11.31 2.77 -2.94
N VAL A 90 -12.30 1.95 -2.62
CA VAL A 90 -12.58 0.69 -3.31
C VAL A 90 -13.56 0.96 -4.45
N SER A 91 -13.04 1.00 -5.68
CA SER A 91 -13.80 1.46 -6.86
C SER A 91 -14.29 0.27 -7.71
N PRO A 92 -15.51 0.35 -8.27
CA PRO A 92 -15.91 -0.57 -9.31
C PRO A 92 -15.08 -0.27 -10.57
N VAL A 93 -14.48 -1.30 -11.16
CA VAL A 93 -13.84 -1.20 -12.47
C VAL A 93 -14.13 -2.44 -13.30
N GLU A 94 -14.26 -2.23 -14.60
CA GLU A 94 -14.33 -3.31 -15.58
C GLU A 94 -13.04 -4.14 -15.52
N ALA A 95 -13.15 -5.45 -15.76
CA ALA A 95 -12.00 -6.36 -15.67
C ALA A 95 -10.82 -5.93 -16.55
N ALA A 96 -11.09 -5.38 -17.73
CA ALA A 96 -10.07 -4.90 -18.67
C ALA A 96 -9.32 -3.64 -18.20
N ASP A 97 -9.90 -2.88 -17.26
CA ASP A 97 -9.34 -1.62 -16.75
C ASP A 97 -8.61 -1.80 -15.41
N ARG A 98 -8.49 -3.04 -14.91
CA ARG A 98 -7.80 -3.33 -13.64
C ARG A 98 -6.31 -3.13 -13.77
N THR A 99 -5.74 -2.49 -12.74
CA THR A 99 -4.28 -2.31 -12.61
C THR A 99 -3.53 -3.59 -12.26
N ASN A 100 -4.20 -4.50 -11.54
CA ASN A 100 -3.67 -5.80 -11.15
C ASN A 100 -4.72 -6.86 -11.54
N GLU A 101 -4.31 -7.83 -12.37
CA GLU A 101 -5.19 -8.93 -12.75
C GLU A 101 -5.70 -9.66 -11.50
N ASN A 102 -6.99 -10.00 -11.49
CA ASN A 102 -7.62 -10.77 -10.42
C ASN A 102 -7.60 -10.13 -9.01
N GLN A 103 -7.44 -8.80 -8.92
CA GLN A 103 -7.51 -8.08 -7.65
C GLN A 103 -8.60 -7.00 -7.69
N THR A 104 -9.23 -6.74 -6.54
CA THR A 104 -10.17 -5.62 -6.42
C THR A 104 -9.43 -4.31 -6.53
N GLN A 105 -9.96 -3.39 -7.34
CA GLN A 105 -9.31 -2.11 -7.57
C GLN A 105 -9.46 -1.19 -6.37
N ILE A 106 -8.33 -0.77 -5.84
CA ILE A 106 -8.24 0.29 -4.85
C ILE A 106 -7.49 1.49 -5.43
N SER A 107 -7.80 2.67 -4.91
CA SER A 107 -7.13 3.90 -5.30
C SER A 107 -6.82 4.76 -4.09
N TYR A 108 -5.59 5.27 -4.06
CA TYR A 108 -5.12 6.19 -3.04
C TYR A 108 -5.13 7.63 -3.55
N PHE A 109 -5.72 8.53 -2.77
CA PHE A 109 -5.75 9.97 -3.06
C PHE A 109 -5.25 10.78 -1.87
N GLU A 110 -4.48 11.82 -2.15
CA GLU A 110 -3.87 12.65 -1.13
C GLU A 110 -4.59 13.99 -1.00
N ALA A 111 -5.23 14.21 0.15
CA ALA A 111 -5.94 15.44 0.49
C ALA A 111 -4.99 16.46 1.14
N PRO A 112 -5.23 17.78 0.98
CA PRO A 112 -6.40 18.39 0.35
C PRO A 112 -6.23 18.66 -1.16
N PHE A 113 -5.08 18.33 -1.74
CA PHE A 113 -4.75 18.73 -3.11
C PHE A 113 -5.39 17.83 -4.16
N PHE A 114 -5.54 16.53 -3.89
CA PHE A 114 -6.05 15.51 -4.80
C PHE A 114 -5.37 15.55 -6.19
N ASN A 115 -4.09 15.92 -6.22
CA ASN A 115 -3.28 15.98 -7.45
C ASN A 115 -2.39 14.74 -7.62
N SER A 116 -2.38 13.88 -6.61
CA SER A 116 -1.59 12.67 -6.48
C SER A 116 -2.56 11.50 -6.34
N PHE A 117 -2.38 10.51 -7.20
CA PHE A 117 -3.28 9.39 -7.39
C PHE A 117 -2.47 8.14 -7.71
N SER A 118 -2.78 7.03 -7.04
CA SER A 118 -2.21 5.73 -7.33
C SER A 118 -3.29 4.66 -7.25
N SER A 119 -3.42 3.88 -8.32
CA SER A 119 -4.34 2.74 -8.41
C SER A 119 -3.55 1.45 -8.33
N THR A 120 -4.07 0.49 -7.56
CA THR A 120 -3.48 -0.84 -7.37
C THR A 120 -4.55 -1.83 -6.88
N GLY A 121 -4.17 -3.02 -6.43
CA GLY A 121 -5.10 -4.06 -6.04
C GLY A 121 -5.15 -4.36 -4.54
N VAL A 122 -6.26 -4.97 -4.14
CA VAL A 122 -6.44 -5.70 -2.88
C VAL A 122 -6.97 -7.10 -3.21
N VAL A 123 -6.50 -8.08 -2.46
CA VAL A 123 -7.05 -9.44 -2.43
C VAL A 123 -7.78 -9.58 -1.11
N ASP A 124 -9.08 -9.86 -1.14
CA ASP A 124 -9.92 -10.00 0.04
C ASP A 124 -10.92 -11.13 -0.18
N ASN A 125 -10.73 -12.25 0.51
CA ASN A 125 -11.56 -13.43 0.39
C ASN A 125 -11.53 -14.24 1.68
N ASP A 126 -12.15 -15.42 1.67
CA ASP A 126 -12.26 -16.29 2.84
C ASP A 126 -10.92 -16.92 3.29
N GLN A 127 -9.85 -16.81 2.49
CA GLN A 127 -8.50 -17.31 2.80
C GLN A 127 -7.57 -16.22 3.32
N ASN A 128 -7.69 -14.99 2.81
CA ASN A 128 -6.79 -13.90 3.18
C ASN A 128 -7.30 -12.50 2.85
N VAL A 129 -6.69 -11.52 3.52
CA VAL A 129 -6.73 -10.11 3.13
C VAL A 129 -5.29 -9.60 2.93
N TRP A 130 -4.97 -9.16 1.73
CA TRP A 130 -3.66 -8.64 1.33
C TRP A 130 -3.84 -7.38 0.49
N ILE A 131 -3.14 -6.32 0.84
CA ILE A 131 -3.27 -5.02 0.17
C ILE A 131 -1.92 -4.50 -0.30
N HIS A 132 -1.86 -3.99 -1.52
CA HIS A 132 -0.72 -3.22 -1.96
C HIS A 132 -0.59 -1.92 -1.14
N PRO A 133 0.61 -1.58 -0.64
CA PRO A 133 0.81 -0.31 0.04
C PRO A 133 0.65 0.87 -0.93
N ILE A 134 0.59 2.09 -0.39
CA ILE A 134 0.69 3.31 -1.19
C ILE A 134 2.11 3.35 -1.78
N ARG A 135 2.24 3.66 -3.07
CA ARG A 135 3.55 3.63 -3.78
C ARG A 135 3.93 4.95 -4.44
N ASN A 136 3.26 6.05 -4.09
CA ASN A 136 3.51 7.35 -4.70
C ASN A 136 4.52 8.18 -3.90
N GLY A 137 5.43 8.86 -4.61
CA GLY A 137 6.47 9.73 -4.07
C GLY A 137 7.28 9.09 -2.93
N PHE A 138 7.22 9.67 -1.73
CA PHE A 138 7.88 9.16 -0.53
C PHE A 138 7.44 7.72 -0.19
N PHE A 139 6.18 7.37 -0.42
CA PHE A 139 5.66 6.04 -0.07
C PHE A 139 6.20 4.91 -0.97
N ASN A 140 6.99 5.21 -2.02
CA ASN A 140 7.82 4.19 -2.68
C ASN A 140 8.67 3.41 -1.69
N ALA A 141 9.05 4.02 -0.56
CA ALA A 141 9.79 3.37 0.52
C ALA A 141 9.07 2.13 1.08
N LEU A 142 7.72 2.13 1.08
CA LEU A 142 6.92 1.02 1.61
C LEU A 142 7.04 -0.25 0.76
N GLU A 143 7.58 -0.16 -0.47
CA GLU A 143 7.87 -1.32 -1.30
C GLU A 143 8.99 -2.21 -0.69
N THR A 144 9.86 -1.62 0.13
CA THR A 144 10.93 -2.33 0.86
C THR A 144 10.43 -2.98 2.16
N CYS A 145 9.14 -2.83 2.49
CA CYS A 145 8.52 -3.31 3.72
C CYS A 145 7.62 -4.52 3.48
N PRO A 146 7.26 -5.27 4.53
CA PRO A 146 6.15 -6.20 4.45
C PRO A 146 4.87 -5.46 4.04
N PHE A 147 4.10 -6.04 3.14
CA PHE A 147 2.79 -5.50 2.78
C PHE A 147 1.79 -5.89 3.87
N PRO A 148 0.73 -5.09 4.11
CA PRO A 148 -0.31 -5.48 5.04
C PRO A 148 -1.01 -6.74 4.54
N PHE A 149 -0.87 -7.81 5.31
CA PHE A 149 -1.29 -9.15 4.95
C PHE A 149 -1.78 -9.90 6.19
N VAL A 150 -2.89 -10.61 6.07
CA VAL A 150 -3.36 -11.54 7.08
C VAL A 150 -4.00 -12.77 6.43
N LYS A 151 -3.73 -13.95 7.00
CA LYS A 151 -4.40 -15.20 6.61
C LYS A 151 -5.57 -15.51 7.52
N LEU A 152 -6.63 -16.07 6.94
CA LEU A 152 -7.83 -16.51 7.61
C LEU A 152 -7.81 -18.04 7.81
N PRO A 153 -8.45 -18.56 8.86
CA PRO A 153 -9.10 -17.83 9.95
C PRO A 153 -8.11 -17.13 10.90
N LEU A 154 -8.51 -15.98 11.44
CA LEU A 154 -7.69 -15.18 12.36
C LEU A 154 -7.44 -15.94 13.66
N LYS A 155 -6.19 -16.35 13.89
CA LYS A 155 -5.77 -17.09 15.08
C LYS A 155 -4.46 -16.54 15.63
N VAL A 156 -4.48 -16.12 16.89
CA VAL A 156 -3.25 -15.70 17.60
C VAL A 156 -2.25 -16.86 17.62
N GLY A 157 -0.98 -16.55 17.31
CA GLY A 157 0.11 -17.50 17.12
C GLY A 157 0.18 -18.10 15.71
N ALA A 158 -0.72 -17.76 14.79
CA ALA A 158 -0.57 -18.15 13.38
C ALA A 158 0.61 -17.41 12.74
N THR A 159 1.42 -18.16 12.00
CA THR A 159 2.62 -17.65 11.31
C THR A 159 2.61 -18.07 9.85
N TRP A 160 3.16 -17.24 8.98
CA TRP A 160 3.41 -17.58 7.58
C TRP A 160 4.59 -16.76 7.05
N ASN A 161 5.10 -17.20 5.90
CA ASN A 161 6.24 -16.60 5.22
C ASN A 161 5.89 -16.31 3.78
N ASP A 162 6.58 -15.34 3.21
CA ASP A 162 6.49 -15.03 1.79
C ASP A 162 7.82 -14.46 1.27
N ALA A 163 7.92 -14.24 -0.03
CA ALA A 163 9.05 -13.55 -0.61
C ALA A 163 8.64 -12.74 -1.85
N MET A 164 9.34 -11.62 -2.07
CA MET A 164 9.14 -10.81 -3.27
C MET A 164 10.46 -10.27 -3.78
N ILE A 165 10.58 -10.15 -5.10
CA ILE A 165 11.73 -9.51 -5.74
C ILE A 165 11.32 -8.14 -6.26
N ILE A 166 12.07 -7.11 -5.87
CA ILE A 166 11.88 -5.74 -6.34
C ILE A 166 13.13 -5.24 -7.07
N GLY A 167 12.96 -4.33 -8.03
CA GLY A 167 14.06 -3.75 -8.80
C GLY A 167 14.62 -2.47 -8.19
N GLU A 168 15.87 -2.13 -8.51
CA GLU A 168 16.58 -0.92 -8.04
C GLU A 168 15.82 0.40 -8.23
N GLY A 169 14.86 0.44 -9.17
CA GLY A 169 13.96 1.57 -9.36
C GLY A 169 13.09 1.92 -8.15
N TRP A 170 13.03 1.08 -7.12
CA TRP A 170 12.38 1.37 -5.83
C TRP A 170 13.31 2.00 -4.79
N GLY A 171 14.63 1.98 -5.02
CA GLY A 171 15.62 2.51 -4.08
C GLY A 171 15.72 4.04 -4.09
N ASP A 172 16.10 4.61 -2.95
CA ASP A 172 16.31 6.03 -2.75
C ASP A 172 17.38 6.23 -1.68
N GLU A 173 18.14 7.32 -1.75
CA GLU A 173 19.19 7.60 -0.77
C GLU A 173 18.64 7.65 0.67
N LYS A 174 17.36 7.99 0.87
CA LYS A 174 16.73 8.01 2.19
C LYS A 174 16.48 6.64 2.81
N TRP A 175 15.98 5.67 2.04
CA TRP A 175 15.60 4.34 2.55
C TRP A 175 16.46 3.19 2.04
N GLY A 176 17.50 3.50 1.26
CA GLY A 176 18.47 2.54 0.76
C GLY A 176 18.47 2.40 -0.75
N THR A 177 19.66 2.23 -1.31
CA THR A 177 19.90 1.95 -2.73
C THR A 177 20.57 0.59 -2.90
N TRP A 178 20.35 -0.05 -4.04
CA TRP A 178 20.97 -1.32 -4.41
C TRP A 178 21.07 -1.40 -5.93
N GLU A 179 21.87 -2.34 -6.44
CA GLU A 179 21.99 -2.62 -7.87
C GLU A 179 21.18 -3.86 -8.24
N GLY A 180 20.43 -3.78 -9.33
CA GLY A 180 19.67 -4.90 -9.89
C GLY A 180 18.44 -5.29 -9.07
N LYS A 181 18.39 -6.56 -8.66
CA LYS A 181 17.23 -7.19 -7.99
C LYS A 181 17.49 -7.31 -6.49
N LEU A 182 16.51 -6.95 -5.68
CA LEU A 182 16.50 -7.14 -4.23
C LEU A 182 15.45 -8.18 -3.86
N LEU A 183 15.88 -9.25 -3.18
CA LEU A 183 14.98 -10.24 -2.59
C LEU A 183 14.59 -9.77 -1.19
N LEU A 184 13.28 -9.73 -0.93
CA LEU A 184 12.67 -9.46 0.36
C LEU A 184 12.10 -10.79 0.87
N ASN A 185 12.58 -11.29 2.00
CA ASN A 185 12.01 -12.47 2.67
C ASN A 185 11.14 -12.00 3.83
N TYR A 186 9.89 -12.43 3.84
CA TYR A 186 8.91 -11.97 4.81
C TYR A 186 8.57 -13.03 5.86
N ASP A 187 8.43 -12.58 7.10
CA ASP A 187 7.84 -13.34 8.20
C ASP A 187 6.64 -12.58 8.75
N TYR A 188 5.57 -13.30 9.06
CA TYR A 188 4.35 -12.74 9.63
C TYR A 188 3.91 -13.56 10.84
N THR A 189 3.38 -12.89 11.86
CA THR A 189 2.77 -13.53 13.04
C THR A 189 1.58 -12.73 13.53
N ILE A 190 0.43 -13.39 13.75
CA ILE A 190 -0.66 -12.79 14.53
C ILE A 190 -0.28 -12.88 16.01
N THR A 191 0.09 -11.77 16.64
CA THR A 191 0.67 -11.78 17.99
C THR A 191 -0.38 -11.66 19.09
N GLU A 192 -1.44 -10.91 18.86
CA GLU A 192 -2.46 -10.63 19.86
C GLU A 192 -3.79 -10.17 19.24
N LYS A 193 -4.82 -10.11 20.08
CA LYS A 193 -6.12 -9.50 19.78
C LYS A 193 -6.37 -8.39 20.79
N VAL A 194 -6.60 -7.17 20.32
CA VAL A 194 -6.70 -5.96 21.13
C VAL A 194 -7.94 -5.16 20.77
N THR A 195 -8.39 -4.30 21.68
CA THR A 195 -9.30 -3.20 21.34
C THR A 195 -8.47 -1.94 21.23
N LEU A 196 -8.44 -1.34 20.04
CA LEU A 196 -7.73 -0.10 19.75
C LEU A 196 -8.71 1.07 19.86
N GLU A 197 -8.37 2.08 20.64
CA GLU A 197 -9.11 3.35 20.63
C GLU A 197 -8.74 4.13 19.36
N THR A 198 -9.73 4.50 18.55
CA THR A 198 -9.54 5.20 17.28
C THR A 198 -10.50 6.38 17.16
N ASP A 199 -10.30 7.24 16.15
CA ASP A 199 -11.19 8.37 15.90
C ASP A 199 -12.60 7.93 15.43
N ILE A 200 -12.72 6.69 14.92
CA ILE A 200 -14.02 6.07 14.58
C ILE A 200 -14.63 5.26 15.75
N GLY A 201 -14.04 5.37 16.95
CA GLY A 201 -14.44 4.63 18.15
C GLY A 201 -13.53 3.44 18.49
N PRO A 202 -13.87 2.66 19.53
CA PRO A 202 -13.10 1.47 19.90
C PRO A 202 -13.28 0.36 18.85
N VAL A 203 -12.17 -0.14 18.31
CA VAL A 203 -12.16 -1.17 17.25
C VAL A 203 -11.42 -2.42 17.71
N VAL A 204 -12.04 -3.59 17.57
CA VAL A 204 -11.38 -4.87 17.85
C VAL A 204 -10.48 -5.27 16.68
N CYS A 205 -9.18 -5.40 16.95
CA CYS A 205 -8.16 -5.72 15.96
C CYS A 205 -7.36 -6.97 16.34
N TYR A 206 -6.90 -7.69 15.32
CA TYR A 206 -5.79 -8.63 15.42
C TYR A 206 -4.52 -7.88 15.04
N VAL A 207 -3.49 -8.01 15.88
CA VAL A 207 -2.18 -7.43 15.63
C VAL A 207 -1.37 -8.45 14.84
N VAL A 208 -0.88 -8.02 13.67
CA VAL A 208 0.05 -8.80 12.85
C VAL A 208 1.40 -8.08 12.86
N GLU A 209 2.40 -8.71 13.45
CA GLU A 209 3.79 -8.26 13.36
C GLU A 209 4.47 -8.98 12.21
N SER A 210 5.23 -8.22 11.42
CA SER A 210 5.87 -8.73 10.23
C SER A 210 7.23 -8.07 9.97
N THR A 211 8.10 -8.79 9.30
CA THR A 211 9.45 -8.35 8.94
C THR A 211 9.76 -8.64 7.49
N ALA A 212 10.60 -7.80 6.85
CA ALA A 212 11.19 -8.10 5.56
C ALA A 212 12.72 -8.04 5.69
N GLU A 213 13.38 -9.18 5.50
CA GLU A 213 14.83 -9.27 5.50
C GLU A 213 15.38 -9.23 4.06
N SER A 214 16.41 -8.42 3.86
CA SER A 214 17.08 -8.25 2.57
C SER A 214 18.56 -7.91 2.73
N THR A 215 19.29 -7.82 1.62
CA THR A 215 20.71 -7.46 1.64
C THR A 215 20.97 -6.01 2.06
N ILE A 216 19.97 -5.13 2.02
CA ILE A 216 20.11 -3.72 2.45
C ILE A 216 19.68 -3.50 3.90
N GLY A 217 19.03 -4.47 4.53
CA GLY A 217 18.61 -4.39 5.93
C GLY A 217 17.28 -5.09 6.21
N LEU A 218 16.82 -4.89 7.44
CA LEU A 218 15.56 -5.39 7.98
C LEU A 218 14.56 -4.25 8.09
N THR A 219 13.37 -4.42 7.51
CA THR A 219 12.22 -3.55 7.75
C THR A 219 11.13 -4.31 8.50
N LYS A 220 10.20 -3.59 9.13
CA LYS A 220 9.10 -4.18 9.90
C LYS A 220 7.80 -3.47 9.63
N LEU A 221 6.70 -4.20 9.77
CA LEU A 221 5.35 -3.66 9.82
C LEU A 221 4.61 -4.29 11.00
N LYS A 222 4.09 -3.44 11.90
CA LYS A 222 3.03 -3.81 12.84
C LYS A 222 1.70 -3.30 12.31
N SER A 223 0.80 -4.21 11.98
CA SER A 223 -0.51 -3.90 11.40
C SER A 223 -1.64 -4.34 12.34
N TYR A 224 -2.72 -3.56 12.37
CA TYR A 224 -3.90 -3.78 13.21
C TYR A 224 -5.08 -4.05 12.28
N PHE A 225 -5.50 -5.30 12.18
CA PHE A 225 -6.53 -5.74 11.25
C PHE A 225 -7.87 -5.99 11.96
N SER A 226 -8.92 -5.34 11.49
CA SER A 226 -10.31 -5.61 11.84
C SER A 226 -11.03 -6.26 10.65
N LYS A 227 -11.87 -7.26 10.91
CA LYS A 227 -12.74 -7.84 9.88
C LYS A 227 -13.74 -6.84 9.30
N GLU A 228 -14.09 -5.81 10.08
CA GLU A 228 -15.09 -4.81 9.67
C GLU A 228 -14.45 -3.65 8.93
N TYR A 229 -13.27 -3.21 9.38
CA TYR A 229 -12.62 -1.98 8.91
C TYR A 229 -11.30 -2.20 8.15
N GLY A 230 -10.89 -3.45 7.94
CA GLY A 230 -9.61 -3.78 7.33
C GLY A 230 -8.42 -3.39 8.19
N PHE A 231 -7.33 -2.94 7.56
CA PHE A 231 -6.15 -2.44 8.26
C PHE A 231 -6.41 -1.04 8.86
N VAL A 232 -6.69 -1.02 10.16
CA VAL A 232 -7.07 0.16 10.95
C VAL A 232 -5.86 1.03 11.28
N ARG A 233 -4.70 0.41 11.47
CA ARG A 233 -3.42 1.07 11.78
C ARG A 233 -2.26 0.28 11.20
N LEU A 234 -1.26 0.99 10.69
CA LEU A 234 -0.03 0.45 10.12
C LEU A 234 1.14 1.23 10.70
N GLU A 235 2.12 0.54 11.28
CA GLU A 235 3.32 1.11 11.87
C GLU A 235 4.54 0.46 11.22
N TYR A 236 5.16 1.20 10.31
CA TYR A 236 6.33 0.76 9.56
C TYR A 236 7.61 1.24 10.24
N ASP A 237 8.55 0.32 10.45
CA ASP A 237 9.95 0.62 10.72
C ASP A 237 10.75 0.33 9.46
N LEU A 238 11.28 1.37 8.83
CA LEU A 238 12.08 1.30 7.62
C LEU A 238 13.58 1.31 7.99
N ILE A 239 14.42 1.17 6.96
CA ILE A 239 15.87 1.33 7.06
C ILE A 239 16.19 2.79 7.43
N ASN A 240 17.36 3.02 8.04
CA ASN A 240 17.88 4.35 8.39
C ASN A 240 17.03 5.16 9.41
N ASP A 241 16.44 4.48 10.39
CA ASP A 241 15.62 5.11 11.46
C ASP A 241 14.44 5.94 10.95
N LEU A 242 13.93 5.56 9.77
CA LEU A 242 12.75 6.13 9.16
C LEU A 242 11.53 5.31 9.58
N LYS A 243 10.44 5.97 9.95
CA LYS A 243 9.16 5.31 10.26
C LYS A 243 8.02 5.95 9.50
N VAL A 244 6.99 5.16 9.23
CA VAL A 244 5.73 5.64 8.69
C VAL A 244 4.60 5.04 9.49
N ASN A 245 3.74 5.89 10.06
CA ASN A 245 2.53 5.43 10.72
C ASN A 245 1.32 5.91 9.94
N LEU A 246 0.34 5.04 9.75
CA LEU A 246 -0.98 5.37 9.21
C LEU A 246 -2.06 4.85 10.16
N TRP A 247 -3.12 5.62 10.36
CA TRP A 247 -4.27 5.20 11.16
C TRP A 247 -5.56 5.75 10.59
N ILE A 248 -6.62 4.95 10.67
CA ILE A 248 -7.94 5.33 10.19
C ILE A 248 -8.51 6.46 11.06
N VAL A 249 -9.15 7.42 10.41
CA VAL A 249 -9.83 8.54 11.07
C VAL A 249 -11.29 8.68 10.66
N ASP A 250 -11.67 8.10 9.52
CA ASP A 250 -13.07 8.02 9.07
C ASP A 250 -13.25 6.78 8.17
N PHE A 251 -14.48 6.28 8.11
CA PHE A 251 -14.88 5.15 7.28
C PHE A 251 -16.31 5.33 6.77
N LYS A 252 -16.48 5.24 5.45
CA LYS A 252 -17.78 5.35 4.77
C LYS A 252 -18.01 4.12 3.89
N THR A 253 -19.25 3.64 3.83
CA THR A 253 -19.65 2.47 3.02
C THR A 253 -20.80 2.82 2.07
N GLY A 254 -20.96 2.05 1.01
CA GLY A 254 -22.10 2.21 0.09
C GLY A 254 -22.04 3.48 -0.75
N MET A 255 -20.83 4.02 -0.96
CA MET A 255 -20.63 5.18 -1.82
C MET A 255 -20.75 4.76 -3.30
N GLU A 256 -21.53 5.51 -4.07
CA GLU A 256 -21.62 5.31 -5.52
C GLU A 256 -20.52 6.10 -6.24
N PHE A 257 -19.69 5.39 -7.03
CA PHE A 257 -18.64 5.99 -7.84
C PHE A 257 -19.01 5.87 -9.31
N ASN A 258 -19.54 6.95 -9.89
CA ASN A 258 -19.97 6.95 -11.29
C ASN A 258 -18.80 6.83 -12.29
N ASP A 259 -17.63 7.34 -11.91
CA ASP A 259 -16.28 6.94 -12.34
C ASP A 259 -15.25 7.82 -11.58
N THR A 260 -13.99 7.41 -11.49
CA THR A 260 -12.92 8.21 -10.85
C THR A 260 -12.73 9.57 -11.53
N ARG A 261 -13.09 9.69 -12.82
CA ARG A 261 -13.09 10.97 -13.55
C ARG A 261 -14.14 11.95 -13.02
N THR A 262 -15.29 11.46 -12.58
CA THR A 262 -16.39 12.23 -11.99
C THR A 262 -16.02 12.65 -10.57
N PHE A 263 -15.31 11.81 -9.80
CA PHE A 263 -14.71 12.21 -8.52
C PHE A 263 -13.83 13.47 -8.65
N PHE A 264 -12.92 13.50 -9.63
CA PHE A 264 -12.08 14.68 -9.90
C PHE A 264 -12.87 15.88 -10.43
N ARG A 265 -13.93 15.66 -11.22
CA ARG A 265 -14.73 16.75 -11.80
C ARG A 265 -15.71 17.38 -10.83
N THR A 266 -16.37 16.61 -9.96
CA THR A 266 -17.45 17.13 -9.11
C THR A 266 -16.96 17.48 -7.72
N LYS A 267 -15.93 16.79 -7.19
CA LYS A 267 -15.49 16.90 -5.77
C LYS A 267 -16.66 16.79 -4.77
N GLU A 268 -17.81 16.26 -5.18
CA GLU A 268 -19.06 16.36 -4.41
C GLU A 268 -19.00 15.62 -3.08
N TYR A 269 -18.22 14.55 -3.01
CA TYR A 269 -18.08 13.72 -1.81
C TYR A 269 -16.99 14.17 -0.84
N ILE A 270 -16.12 15.11 -1.24
CA ILE A 270 -15.10 15.71 -0.36
C ILE A 270 -15.72 16.84 0.50
N LYS A 271 -16.93 17.29 0.15
CA LYS A 271 -17.64 18.40 0.82
C LYS A 271 -18.81 17.97 1.72
N GLN A 272 -19.02 16.67 1.93
CA GLN A 272 -20.02 16.12 2.85
C GLN A 272 -19.33 15.40 4.01
#